data_AF-A0A0A2C803-F1
#
_entry.id   AF-A0A0A2C803-F1
#
_cell.length_a   1.000
_cell.length_b   1.000
_cell.length_c   1.000
_cell.angle_alpha   90.00
_cell.angle_beta   90.00
_cell.angle_gamma   90.00
#
_symmetry.space_group_name_H-M   'P 1'
#
loop_
_entity.id
_entity.type
_entity.pdbx_description
1 polymer ?
#
loop_
_entity_poly.entity_id
_entity_poly.type
_entity_poly.pdbx_seq_one_letter_code
_entity_poly.pdbx_strand_id
1 'polypeptide(L)'
;MNLKNKFTSKSSQVPIGTQEARIRNDRQAVFQVVRDLVQAQFARGDEELTKRLWQDVADRKIDLDRVINLMYTCSFHEDDEEMTKVDETYQKTGLVGMN
;
A
#
# COMPACT_ATOMS: atom_id res chain seq x y z
N MET A 1 52.59 -17.94 -20.74
CA MET A 1 51.76 -16.72 -20.65
C MET A 1 50.61 -16.82 -21.64
N ASN A 2 49.36 -16.98 -21.19
CA ASN A 2 48.21 -16.62 -22.00
C ASN A 2 47.00 -16.35 -21.08
N LEU A 3 46.57 -15.09 -21.07
CA LEU A 3 45.54 -14.54 -20.20
C LEU A 3 44.19 -14.68 -20.91
N LYS A 4 43.31 -15.57 -20.44
CA LYS A 4 41.95 -15.68 -20.98
C LYS A 4 41.00 -14.80 -20.18
N ASN A 5 40.61 -13.70 -20.82
CA ASN A 5 39.68 -12.67 -20.41
C ASN A 5 38.48 -13.15 -19.57
N LYS A 6 38.35 -12.57 -18.38
CA LYS A 6 37.10 -12.54 -17.61
C LYS A 6 36.34 -11.27 -17.99
N PHE A 7 35.48 -11.33 -19.01
CA PHE A 7 34.50 -10.28 -19.26
C PHE A 7 33.23 -10.55 -18.46
N THR A 8 32.86 -9.50 -17.73
CA THR A 8 31.74 -9.33 -16.81
C THR A 8 30.39 -9.39 -17.53
N SER A 9 29.41 -10.02 -16.88
CA SER A 9 28.04 -9.47 -16.83
C SER A 9 27.30 -10.08 -15.65
N LYS A 10 27.51 -9.52 -14.44
CA LYS A 10 26.59 -9.77 -13.32
C LYS A 10 25.35 -8.94 -13.58
N SER A 11 24.38 -9.56 -14.27
CA SER A 11 23.02 -9.08 -14.33
C SER A 11 22.51 -8.90 -12.90
N SER A 12 22.30 -7.64 -12.50
CA SER A 12 21.73 -7.29 -11.19
C SER A 12 20.24 -7.61 -11.21
N GLN A 13 19.91 -8.90 -11.17
CA GLN A 13 18.54 -9.36 -10.95
C GLN A 13 18.33 -9.49 -9.45
N VAL A 14 17.62 -8.52 -8.88
CA VAL A 14 17.06 -8.65 -7.53
C VAL A 14 16.12 -9.86 -7.58
N PRO A 15 16.23 -10.84 -6.65
CA PRO A 15 15.40 -12.04 -6.71
C PRO A 15 13.92 -11.66 -6.68
N ILE A 16 13.16 -12.18 -7.65
CA ILE A 16 11.72 -11.90 -7.88
C ILE A 16 10.90 -12.08 -6.59
N GLY A 17 11.28 -13.07 -5.75
CA GLY A 17 10.64 -13.31 -4.45
C GLY A 17 10.77 -12.17 -3.43
N THR A 18 11.76 -11.29 -3.55
CA THR A 18 11.93 -10.12 -2.66
C THR A 18 11.02 -8.97 -3.07
N GLN A 19 10.72 -8.80 -4.36
CA GLN A 19 9.87 -7.72 -4.84
C GLN A 19 8.40 -7.97 -4.48
N GLU A 20 7.89 -9.18 -4.73
CA GLU A 20 6.51 -9.54 -4.36
C GLU A 20 6.28 -9.47 -2.85
N ALA A 21 7.27 -9.86 -2.04
CA ALA A 21 7.20 -9.75 -0.59
C ALA A 21 7.09 -8.29 -0.13
N ARG A 22 7.83 -7.38 -0.76
CA ARG A 22 7.74 -5.94 -0.49
C ARG A 22 6.37 -5.37 -0.86
N ILE A 23 5.85 -5.72 -2.04
CA ILE A 23 4.51 -5.29 -2.48
C ILE A 23 3.43 -5.77 -1.52
N ARG A 24 3.50 -7.04 -1.07
CA ARG A 24 2.57 -7.58 -0.07
C ARG A 24 2.67 -6.84 1.26
N ASN A 25 3.89 -6.55 1.71
CA ASN A 25 4.12 -5.81 2.96
C ASN A 25 3.58 -4.37 2.89
N ASP A 26 3.86 -3.68 1.79
CA ASP A 26 3.36 -2.31 1.57
C ASP A 26 1.82 -2.29 1.53
N ARG A 27 1.20 -3.27 0.86
CA ARG A 27 -0.28 -3.40 0.83
C ARG A 27 -0.86 -3.64 2.23
N GLN A 28 -0.27 -4.53 3.01
CA GLN A 28 -0.72 -4.79 4.38
C GLN A 28 -0.57 -3.55 5.28
N ALA A 29 0.49 -2.76 5.09
CA ALA A 29 0.67 -1.51 5.84
C ALA A 29 -0.45 -0.51 5.53
N VAL A 30 -0.88 -0.40 4.27
CA VAL A 30 -2.03 0.44 3.88
C VAL A 30 -3.32 -0.06 4.52
N PHE A 31 -3.57 -1.37 4.49
CA PHE A 31 -4.80 -1.94 5.05
C PHE A 31 -4.90 -1.71 6.56
N GLN A 32 -3.78 -1.84 7.27
CA GLN A 32 -3.76 -1.57 8.71
C GLN A 32 -4.11 -0.11 9.00
N VAL A 33 -3.52 0.84 8.27
CA VAL A 33 -3.80 2.27 8.48
C VAL A 33 -5.26 2.61 8.15
N VAL A 34 -5.85 2.01 7.10
CA VAL A 34 -7.27 2.17 6.77
C VAL A 34 -8.16 1.67 7.91
N ARG A 35 -7.87 0.49 8.47
CA ARG A 35 -8.63 -0.04 9.62
C ARG A 35 -8.57 0.87 10.82
N ASP A 36 -7.37 1.35 11.15
CA ASP A 36 -7.16 2.25 12.28
C ASP A 36 -7.91 3.58 12.06
N LEU A 37 -7.90 4.11 10.84
CA LEU A 37 -8.66 5.31 10.47
C LEU A 37 -10.18 5.09 10.56
N VAL A 38 -10.69 3.98 10.05
CA VAL A 38 -12.12 3.64 10.11
C VAL A 38 -12.58 3.52 11.57
N GLN A 39 -11.80 2.85 12.41
CA GLN A 39 -12.08 2.71 13.83
C GLN A 39 -12.01 4.06 14.56
N ALA A 40 -10.97 4.86 14.32
CA ALA A 40 -10.81 6.17 14.94
C ALA A 40 -11.93 7.14 14.53
N GLN A 41 -12.20 7.24 13.22
CA GLN A 41 -13.11 8.24 12.67
C GLN A 41 -14.59 7.84 12.78
N PHE A 42 -14.95 6.61 12.37
CA PHE A 42 -16.36 6.21 12.27
C PHE A 42 -16.88 5.54 13.55
N ALA A 43 -16.08 4.69 14.19
CA ALA A 43 -16.54 3.97 15.39
C ALA A 43 -16.37 4.79 16.67
N ARG A 44 -15.25 5.50 16.80
CA ARG A 44 -14.89 6.21 18.04
C ARG A 44 -15.13 7.72 17.99
N GLY A 45 -15.13 8.34 16.82
CA GLY A 45 -15.16 9.80 16.68
C GLY A 45 -13.94 10.50 17.31
N ASP A 46 -12.80 9.80 17.35
CA ASP A 46 -11.56 10.27 17.98
C ASP A 46 -10.79 11.19 17.00
N GLU A 47 -11.07 12.49 17.08
CA GLU A 47 -10.50 13.47 16.14
C GLU A 47 -8.98 13.60 16.24
N GLU A 48 -8.41 13.50 17.45
CA GLU A 48 -6.96 13.63 17.64
C GLU A 48 -6.23 12.44 17.02
N LEU A 49 -6.71 11.23 17.29
CA LEU A 49 -6.17 10.02 16.68
C LEU A 49 -6.34 10.03 15.17
N THR A 50 -7.52 10.44 14.68
CA THR A 50 -7.79 10.55 13.24
C THR A 50 -6.80 11.52 12.56
N LYS A 51 -6.58 12.71 13.13
CA LYS A 51 -5.60 13.68 12.61
C LYS A 51 -4.18 13.11 12.60
N ARG A 52 -3.78 12.40 13.67
CA ARG A 52 -2.47 11.76 13.76
C ARG A 52 -2.28 10.67 12.71
N LEU A 53 -3.29 9.83 12.49
CA LEU A 53 -3.25 8.78 11.47
C LEU A 53 -3.16 9.35 10.05
N TRP A 54 -3.87 10.45 9.77
CA TRP A 54 -3.74 11.15 8.49
C TRP A 54 -2.35 11.78 8.30
N GLN A 55 -1.74 12.31 9.36
CA GLN A 55 -0.35 12.78 9.31
C GLN A 55 0.61 11.62 9.00
N ASP A 56 0.42 10.46 9.63
CA ASP A 56 1.19 9.25 9.37
C ASP A 56 1.06 8.78 7.90
N VAL A 57 -0.14 8.85 7.31
CA VAL A 57 -0.37 8.57 5.87
C VAL A 57 0.49 9.48 5.00
N ALA A 58 0.48 10.79 5.29
CA ALA A 58 1.25 11.77 4.53
C ALA A 58 2.77 11.58 4.70
N ASP A 59 3.24 11.37 5.93
CA ASP A 59 4.66 11.22 6.27
C ASP A 59 5.26 9.96 5.60
N ARG A 60 4.46 8.88 5.52
CA ARG A 60 4.83 7.62 4.86
C ARG A 60 4.65 7.67 3.34
N LYS A 61 4.15 8.77 2.79
CA LYS A 61 3.83 8.95 1.36
C LYS A 61 2.90 7.85 0.83
N ILE A 62 1.94 7.42 1.65
CA ILE A 62 0.88 6.52 1.23
C ILE A 62 -0.07 7.32 0.34
N ASP A 63 -0.57 6.71 -0.74
CA ASP A 63 -1.55 7.33 -1.63
C ASP A 63 -2.85 7.65 -0.86
N LEU A 64 -3.17 8.94 -0.72
CA LEU A 64 -4.35 9.42 -0.01
C LEU A 64 -5.63 8.95 -0.70
N ASP A 65 -5.70 8.99 -2.02
CA ASP A 65 -6.89 8.62 -2.78
C ASP A 65 -7.19 7.12 -2.64
N ARG A 66 -6.13 6.31 -2.61
CA ARG A 66 -6.23 4.87 -2.29
C ARG A 66 -6.80 4.63 -0.89
N VAL A 67 -6.33 5.37 0.11
CA VAL A 67 -6.82 5.25 1.50
C VAL A 67 -8.28 5.68 1.59
N ILE A 68 -8.64 6.83 1.01
CA ILE A 68 -10.02 7.34 0.97
C ILE A 68 -10.93 6.33 0.28
N ASN A 69 -10.53 5.80 -0.89
CA ASN A 69 -11.29 4.78 -1.60
C ASN A 69 -11.54 3.56 -0.70
N LEU A 70 -10.50 3.00 -0.08
CA LEU A 70 -10.64 1.85 0.82
C LEU A 70 -11.52 2.16 2.04
N MET A 71 -11.47 3.36 2.60
CA MET A 71 -12.33 3.75 3.72
C MET A 71 -13.82 3.75 3.35
N TYR A 72 -14.17 4.28 2.18
CA TYR A 72 -15.57 4.54 1.82
C TYR A 72 -16.21 3.51 0.89
N THR A 73 -15.43 2.74 0.13
CA THR A 73 -15.96 1.74 -0.82
C THR A 73 -15.78 0.30 -0.36
N CYS A 74 -15.00 0.06 0.70
CA CYS A 74 -14.90 -1.27 1.31
C CYS A 74 -16.05 -1.49 2.29
N SER A 75 -16.81 -2.57 2.07
CA SER A 75 -17.98 -2.90 2.90
C SER A 75 -17.58 -3.48 4.26
N PHE A 76 -16.42 -4.15 4.34
CA PHE A 76 -15.98 -4.82 5.56
C PHE A 76 -14.46 -4.81 5.68
N HIS A 77 -13.93 -3.90 6.50
CA HIS A 77 -12.49 -3.70 6.62
C HIS A 77 -11.75 -4.82 7.35
N GLU A 78 -12.43 -5.72 8.08
CA GLU A 78 -11.76 -6.86 8.72
C GLU A 78 -11.50 -8.03 7.77
N ASP A 79 -12.13 -8.04 6.59
CA ASP A 79 -11.92 -9.06 5.57
C ASP A 79 -10.81 -8.64 4.59
N ASP A 80 -9.67 -9.33 4.68
CA ASP A 80 -8.51 -9.13 3.81
C ASP A 80 -8.83 -9.36 2.33
N GLU A 81 -9.74 -10.29 2.00
CA GLU A 81 -10.13 -10.58 0.61
C GLU A 81 -10.92 -9.42 0.01
N GLU A 82 -11.89 -8.89 0.76
CA GLU A 82 -12.67 -7.74 0.29
C GLU A 82 -11.82 -6.46 0.21
N MET A 83 -10.94 -6.22 1.19
CA MET A 83 -9.97 -5.12 1.10
C MET A 83 -9.06 -5.26 -0.12
N THR A 84 -8.58 -6.48 -0.41
CA THR A 84 -7.76 -6.75 -1.60
C THR A 84 -8.53 -6.49 -2.89
N LYS A 85 -9.78 -6.94 -2.98
CA LYS A 85 -10.61 -6.75 -4.17
C LYS A 85 -10.87 -5.27 -4.46
N VAL A 86 -11.16 -4.48 -3.43
CA VAL A 86 -11.36 -3.02 -3.57
C VAL A 86 -10.07 -2.33 -3.98
N ASP A 87 -8.95 -2.68 -3.33
CA ASP A 87 -7.62 -2.14 -3.64
C ASP A 87 -7.18 -2.43 -5.08
N GLU A 88 -7.37 -3.67 -5.53
CA GLU A 88 -7.07 -4.05 -6.91
C GLU A 88 -7.99 -3.35 -7.91
N THR A 89 -9.27 -3.17 -7.57
CA THR A 89 -10.20 -2.42 -8.41
C THR A 89 -9.73 -1.00 -8.59
N TYR A 90 -9.32 -0.32 -7.52
CA TYR A 90 -8.77 1.04 -7.57
C TYR A 90 -7.51 1.10 -8.46
N GLN A 91 -6.57 0.17 -8.27
CA GLN A 91 -5.33 0.11 -9.06
C GLN A 91 -5.58 -0.18 -10.56
N LYS A 92 -6.58 -1.01 -10.88
CA LYS A 92 -6.95 -1.37 -12.27
C LYS A 92 -7.74 -0.27 -12.97
N THR A 93 -8.72 0.30 -12.27
CA THR A 93 -9.53 1.39 -12.82
C THR A 93 -8.72 2.65 -12.98
N GLY A 94 -7.63 2.79 -12.20
CA GLY A 94 -6.81 3.98 -12.17
C GLY A 94 -7.74 5.16 -12.10
N LEU A 95 -8.58 5.24 -11.06
CA LEU A 95 -9.29 6.48 -10.73
C LEU A 95 -8.23 7.54 -10.52
N VAL A 96 -7.75 8.07 -11.65
CA VAL A 96 -6.86 9.20 -11.79
C VAL A 96 -7.58 10.26 -11.00
N GLY A 97 -6.94 10.70 -9.92
CA GLY A 97 -7.40 11.83 -9.12
C GLY A 97 -8.01 12.85 -10.07
N MET A 98 -9.32 13.03 -9.94
CA MET A 98 -10.01 14.10 -10.64
C MET A 98 -9.46 15.40 -10.04
N ASN A 99 -8.52 15.94 -10.79
CA ASN A 99 -7.87 17.24 -10.67
C ASN A 99 -8.86 18.36 -10.31
#